data_AF-A0A024Q924-F1
#
_entry.id   AF-A0A024Q924-F1
#
_cell.length_a   1.000
_cell.length_b   1.000
_cell.length_c   1.000
_cell.angle_alpha   90.00
_cell.angle_beta   90.00
_cell.angle_gamma   90.00
#
_symmetry.space_group_name_H-M   'P 1'
#
loop_
_entity.id
_entity.type
_entity.pdbx_description
1 polymer ?
#
loop_
_entity_poly.entity_id
_entity_poly.type
_entity_poly.pdbx_seq_one_letter_code
_entity_poly.pdbx_strand_id
1 'polypeptide(L)'
;MLEAWFTEMVKGIGKLFLNPLLYWAIFLIVLAGMQRIKRERKDFGIKLFDVFSEWKYTWATSIILGVIISALTIGLGIVFSYSTVLLLCLVTILVSITGKFSFLSASYTFGITYVLLLFLPFLLEKQDFIPNDLFSSVDYSGFTVLLAMLLFAESMLLLQARKGPTYPELTSGNRGGWVGQHHIRKMSIIPFFILIPSGSIAPFAAYWPYFTVGGESYSLLLVPFIVGFNHLVRGSDPVRAAGKLANTTLALSIVIWICAFISIYYPWFSAVGIISAIVGREFINYRHRSMDQQKTGFFQTSDKGLKVLAVLPGSPADRLEIVAGETITKVNGNKIYSLTAFYEALQESGAYFKLELLDKAGENRFLQGALYEGDHHELGIIFTSNPHRKKEKEIV
;
A
#
# COMPACT_ATOMS: atom_id res chain seq x y z
N MET A 1 -2.99 9.58 38.92
CA MET A 1 -2.47 9.79 37.55
C MET A 1 -2.49 8.51 36.73
N LEU A 2 -1.81 7.43 37.15
CA LEU A 2 -1.70 6.18 36.38
C LEU A 2 -3.07 5.52 36.06
N GLU A 3 -4.01 5.55 37.01
CA GLU A 3 -5.39 5.07 36.81
C GLU A 3 -6.15 5.88 35.75
N ALA A 4 -5.97 7.20 35.70
CA ALA A 4 -6.61 8.06 34.69
C ALA A 4 -6.09 7.75 33.28
N TRP A 5 -4.77 7.54 33.14
CA TRP A 5 -4.17 7.13 31.87
C TRP A 5 -4.67 5.74 31.43
N PHE A 6 -4.71 4.77 32.35
CA PHE A 6 -5.18 3.42 32.04
C PHE A 6 -6.66 3.40 31.64
N THR A 7 -7.52 4.09 32.39
CA THR A 7 -8.95 4.18 32.08
C THR A 7 -9.21 4.86 30.74
N GLU A 8 -8.48 5.93 30.42
CA GLU A 8 -8.58 6.60 29.12
C GLU A 8 -8.04 5.75 27.96
N MET A 9 -6.98 4.96 28.17
CA MET A 9 -6.54 3.99 27.17
C MET A 9 -7.60 2.94 26.87
N VAL A 10 -8.23 2.36 27.90
CA VAL A 10 -9.31 1.38 27.73
C VAL A 10 -10.51 1.99 27.02
N LYS A 11 -10.92 3.21 27.42
CA LYS A 11 -11.99 3.95 26.71
C LYS A 11 -11.62 4.23 25.26
N GLY A 12 -10.38 4.62 24.99
CA GLY A 12 -9.87 4.88 23.65
C GLY A 12 -9.93 3.64 22.76
N ILE A 13 -9.56 2.47 23.29
CA ILE A 13 -9.71 1.18 22.60
C ILE A 13 -11.19 0.83 22.39
N GLY A 14 -12.05 1.07 23.38
CA GLY A 14 -13.50 0.87 23.21
C GLY A 14 -14.09 1.72 22.08
N LYS A 15 -13.69 3.01 22.01
CA LYS A 15 -14.11 3.93 20.94
C LYS A 15 -13.63 3.51 19.55
N LEU A 16 -12.57 2.72 19.43
CA LEU A 16 -12.12 2.17 18.14
C LEU A 16 -13.21 1.37 17.44
N PHE A 17 -13.95 0.54 18.20
CA PHE A 17 -15.02 -0.31 17.65
C PHE A 17 -16.26 0.49 17.24
N LEU A 18 -16.37 1.75 17.67
CA LEU A 18 -17.40 2.68 17.21
C LEU A 18 -16.95 3.45 15.97
N ASN A 19 -15.67 3.41 15.61
CA ASN A 19 -15.14 4.18 14.51
C ASN A 19 -15.54 3.55 13.16
N PRO A 20 -16.28 4.27 12.28
CA PRO A 20 -16.72 3.73 11.00
C PRO A 20 -15.57 3.35 10.06
N LEU A 21 -14.39 3.97 10.21
CA LEU A 21 -13.21 3.66 9.39
C LEU A 21 -12.75 2.21 9.52
N LEU A 22 -12.91 1.59 10.69
CA LEU A 22 -12.48 0.20 10.90
C LEU A 22 -13.29 -0.75 10.00
N TYR A 23 -14.62 -0.64 10.04
CA TYR A 23 -15.51 -1.46 9.22
C TYR A 23 -15.36 -1.13 7.73
N TRP A 24 -15.18 0.15 7.42
CA TRP A 24 -14.93 0.61 6.06
C TRP A 24 -13.63 0.03 5.49
N ALA A 25 -12.57 -0.08 6.29
CA ALA A 25 -11.32 -0.70 5.86
C ALA A 25 -11.49 -2.19 5.53
N ILE A 26 -12.25 -2.93 6.34
CA ILE A 26 -12.59 -4.34 6.08
C ILE A 26 -13.42 -4.46 4.80
N PHE A 27 -14.39 -3.58 4.59
CA PHE A 27 -15.18 -3.56 3.36
C PHE A 27 -14.29 -3.32 2.12
N LEU A 28 -13.40 -2.32 2.18
CA LEU A 28 -12.49 -1.99 1.09
C LEU A 28 -11.51 -3.12 0.75
N ILE A 29 -10.97 -3.83 1.77
CA ILE A 29 -10.04 -4.94 1.52
C ILE A 29 -10.75 -6.09 0.79
N VAL A 30 -11.97 -6.42 1.20
CA VAL A 30 -12.78 -7.48 0.57
C VAL A 30 -13.13 -7.10 -0.86
N LEU A 31 -13.61 -5.87 -1.08
CA LEU A 31 -13.97 -5.37 -2.40
C LEU A 31 -12.76 -5.37 -3.35
N ALA A 32 -11.60 -4.91 -2.87
CA ALA A 32 -10.37 -4.92 -3.64
C ALA A 32 -9.91 -6.33 -4.02
N GLY A 33 -9.96 -7.27 -3.06
CA GLY A 33 -9.62 -8.67 -3.28
C GLY A 33 -10.55 -9.32 -4.32
N MET A 34 -11.86 -9.08 -4.23
CA MET A 34 -12.83 -9.58 -5.21
C MET A 34 -12.58 -9.02 -6.61
N GLN A 35 -12.35 -7.71 -6.73
CA GLN A 35 -12.05 -7.08 -8.03
C GLN A 35 -10.79 -7.64 -8.66
N ARG A 36 -9.76 -7.91 -7.86
CA ARG A 36 -8.53 -8.51 -8.34
C ARG A 36 -8.73 -9.96 -8.75
N ILE A 37 -9.41 -10.79 -7.97
CA ILE A 37 -9.72 -12.19 -8.34
C ILE A 37 -10.50 -12.25 -9.66
N LYS A 38 -11.41 -11.29 -9.90
CA LYS A 38 -12.11 -11.17 -11.19
C LYS A 38 -11.16 -10.87 -12.35
N ARG A 39 -10.10 -10.10 -12.14
CA ARG A 39 -9.05 -9.85 -13.14
C ARG A 39 -8.15 -11.07 -13.31
N GLU A 40 -7.72 -11.70 -12.23
CA GLU A 40 -6.90 -12.93 -12.25
C GLU A 40 -7.59 -14.02 -13.08
N ARG A 41 -8.88 -14.28 -12.84
CA ARG A 41 -9.66 -15.24 -13.63
C ARG A 41 -9.82 -14.84 -15.10
N LYS A 42 -9.87 -13.54 -15.40
CA LYS A 42 -9.97 -13.05 -16.79
C LYS A 42 -8.66 -13.23 -17.55
N ASP A 43 -7.53 -12.97 -16.88
CA ASP A 43 -6.21 -12.99 -17.48
C ASP A 43 -5.65 -14.41 -17.53
N PHE A 44 -5.77 -15.16 -16.43
CA PHE A 44 -5.13 -16.46 -16.21
C PHE A 44 -6.10 -17.64 -16.09
N GLY A 45 -7.42 -17.42 -16.05
CA GLY A 45 -8.43 -18.48 -15.86
C GLY A 45 -8.59 -18.95 -14.41
N ILE A 46 -7.58 -18.74 -13.57
CA ILE A 46 -7.54 -19.19 -12.18
C ILE A 46 -7.40 -18.03 -11.18
N LYS A 47 -7.69 -18.32 -9.91
CA LYS A 47 -7.37 -17.42 -8.78
C LYS A 47 -5.92 -17.67 -8.37
N LEU A 48 -5.08 -16.64 -8.33
CA LEU A 48 -3.71 -16.76 -7.83
C LEU A 48 -3.64 -16.53 -6.32
N PHE A 49 -4.37 -15.55 -5.80
CA PHE A 49 -4.20 -15.09 -4.43
C PHE A 49 -5.53 -14.94 -3.69
N ASP A 50 -5.48 -15.04 -2.36
CA ASP A 50 -6.65 -14.88 -1.49
C ASP A 50 -7.13 -13.45 -1.37
N VAL A 51 -8.43 -13.29 -1.06
CA VAL A 51 -9.13 -12.01 -0.89
C VAL A 51 -8.39 -11.01 0.01
N PHE A 52 -7.69 -11.48 1.05
CA PHE A 52 -7.02 -10.63 2.05
C PHE A 52 -5.52 -10.40 1.80
N SER A 53 -4.98 -10.80 0.65
CA SER A 53 -3.54 -10.74 0.39
C SER A 53 -2.95 -9.33 0.39
N GLU A 54 -3.77 -8.32 0.14
CA GLU A 54 -3.44 -6.89 0.13
C GLU A 54 -3.07 -6.38 1.51
N TRP A 55 -3.51 -7.06 2.57
CA TRP A 55 -3.15 -6.78 3.96
C TRP A 55 -2.00 -7.68 4.47
N LYS A 56 -1.81 -8.85 3.85
CA LYS A 56 -0.73 -9.77 4.26
C LYS A 56 0.63 -9.07 4.12
N TYR A 57 1.51 -9.34 5.09
CA TYR A 57 2.86 -8.78 5.26
C TYR A 57 2.98 -7.32 5.72
N THR A 58 1.89 -6.53 5.78
CA THR A 58 1.92 -5.14 6.27
C THR A 58 1.25 -4.93 7.62
N TRP A 59 0.40 -5.87 8.07
CA TRP A 59 -0.37 -5.72 9.31
C TRP A 59 0.52 -5.56 10.56
N ALA A 60 1.52 -6.43 10.74
CA ALA A 60 2.41 -6.39 11.91
C ALA A 60 3.23 -5.10 11.93
N THR A 61 3.76 -4.69 10.77
CA THR A 61 4.49 -3.42 10.64
C THR A 61 3.59 -2.22 10.94
N SER A 62 2.31 -2.25 10.56
CA SER A 62 1.39 -1.15 10.87
C SER A 62 1.05 -1.05 12.35
N ILE A 63 0.96 -2.16 13.07
CA ILE A 63 0.77 -2.14 14.53
C ILE A 63 2.00 -1.54 15.21
N ILE A 64 3.21 -1.98 14.83
CA ILE A 64 4.47 -1.45 15.38
C ILE A 64 4.59 0.05 15.10
N LEU A 65 4.34 0.47 13.86
CA LEU A 65 4.34 1.89 13.49
C LEU A 65 3.26 2.67 14.23
N GLY A 66 2.07 2.08 14.44
CA GLY A 66 0.98 2.67 15.21
C GLY A 66 1.37 2.94 16.68
N VAL A 67 2.06 2.01 17.32
CA VAL A 67 2.61 2.19 18.69
C VAL A 67 3.66 3.30 18.72
N ILE A 68 4.58 3.32 17.75
CA ILE A 68 5.63 4.36 17.67
C ILE A 68 4.99 5.75 17.46
N ILE A 69 4.03 5.87 16.53
CA ILE A 69 3.31 7.12 16.28
C ILE A 69 2.50 7.54 17.49
N SER A 70 1.86 6.59 18.20
CA SER A 70 1.14 6.88 19.44
C SER A 70 2.07 7.45 20.51
N ALA A 71 3.25 6.85 20.70
CA ALA A 71 4.22 7.34 21.66
C ALA A 71 4.71 8.76 21.31
N LEU A 72 4.94 9.04 20.03
CA LEU A 72 5.38 10.35 19.57
C LEU A 72 4.28 11.41 19.67
N THR A 73 3.04 11.09 19.26
CA THR A 73 1.90 12.02 19.32
C THR A 73 1.51 12.33 20.77
N ILE A 74 1.47 11.33 21.66
CA ILE A 74 1.24 11.54 23.09
C ILE A 74 2.42 12.28 23.71
N GLY A 75 3.67 11.90 23.40
CA GLY A 75 4.87 12.51 23.97
C GLY A 75 5.05 13.99 23.60
N LEU A 76 4.79 14.34 22.34
CA LEU A 76 4.76 15.74 21.88
C LEU A 76 3.50 16.48 22.36
N GLY A 77 2.45 15.76 22.76
CA GLY A 77 1.20 16.36 23.16
C GLY A 77 0.46 16.99 21.98
N ILE A 78 0.28 16.24 20.89
CA ILE A 78 -0.47 16.71 19.72
C ILE A 78 -1.97 16.53 19.98
N VAL A 79 -2.66 17.66 20.19
CA VAL A 79 -4.09 17.69 20.48
C VAL A 79 -4.88 18.02 19.22
N PHE A 80 -5.89 17.21 18.91
CA PHE A 80 -6.82 17.49 17.81
C PHE A 80 -8.24 17.63 18.33
N SER A 81 -8.99 18.56 17.75
CA SER A 81 -10.42 18.67 17.99
C SER A 81 -11.16 17.46 17.39
N TYR A 82 -12.28 17.09 18.00
CA TYR A 82 -13.11 15.99 17.53
C TYR A 82 -13.59 16.23 16.08
N SER A 83 -13.93 17.48 15.74
CA SER A 83 -14.32 17.92 14.40
C SER A 83 -13.25 17.63 13.35
N THR A 84 -11.98 17.92 13.65
CA THR A 84 -10.87 17.67 12.72
C THR A 84 -10.67 16.18 12.47
N VAL A 85 -10.75 15.34 13.52
CA VAL A 85 -10.63 13.89 13.38
C VAL A 85 -11.80 13.32 12.56
N LEU A 86 -13.03 13.77 12.80
CA LEU A 86 -14.20 13.36 12.03
C LEU A 86 -14.09 13.77 10.56
N LEU A 87 -13.63 14.99 10.28
CA LEU A 87 -13.42 15.46 8.90
C LEU A 87 -12.37 14.60 8.18
N LEU A 88 -11.25 14.28 8.83
CA LEU A 88 -10.24 13.38 8.27
C LEU A 88 -10.83 11.99 7.97
N CYS A 89 -11.67 11.46 8.86
CA CYS A 89 -12.36 10.19 8.64
C CYS A 89 -13.28 10.26 7.41
N LEU A 90 -14.09 11.32 7.32
CA LEU A 90 -15.01 11.54 6.20
C LEU A 90 -14.26 11.67 4.88
N VAL A 91 -13.19 12.47 4.83
CA VAL A 91 -12.34 12.63 3.64
C VAL A 91 -11.71 11.31 3.24
N THR A 92 -11.21 10.53 4.21
CA THR A 92 -10.63 9.20 3.94
C THR A 92 -11.67 8.26 3.30
N ILE A 93 -12.90 8.25 3.82
CA ILE A 93 -14.02 7.50 3.23
C ILE A 93 -14.28 7.98 1.80
N LEU A 94 -14.51 9.28 1.59
CA LEU A 94 -14.83 9.84 0.27
C LEU A 94 -13.76 9.52 -0.78
N VAL A 95 -12.49 9.74 -0.44
CA VAL A 95 -11.36 9.51 -1.35
C VAL A 95 -11.25 8.03 -1.72
N SER A 96 -11.51 7.14 -0.75
CA SER A 96 -11.43 5.69 -0.96
C SER A 96 -12.53 5.11 -1.84
N ILE A 97 -13.68 5.79 -1.99
CA ILE A 97 -14.79 5.36 -2.87
C ILE A 97 -14.32 5.24 -4.33
N THR A 98 -13.32 6.02 -4.72
CA THR A 98 -12.69 5.94 -6.05
C THR A 98 -12.09 4.56 -6.35
N GLY A 99 -11.88 3.71 -5.33
CA GLY A 99 -11.35 2.35 -5.46
C GLY A 99 -9.85 2.28 -5.77
N LYS A 100 -9.19 3.44 -5.94
CA LYS A 100 -7.76 3.56 -6.21
C LYS A 100 -7.01 3.70 -4.88
N PHE A 101 -6.26 2.66 -4.50
CA PHE A 101 -5.48 2.70 -3.26
C PHE A 101 -4.40 3.79 -3.23
N SER A 102 -3.94 4.28 -4.37
CA SER A 102 -2.97 5.39 -4.42
C SER A 102 -3.49 6.68 -3.76
N PHE A 103 -4.81 6.90 -3.75
CA PHE A 103 -5.39 8.07 -3.09
C PHE A 103 -5.53 7.91 -1.57
N LEU A 104 -5.37 6.69 -1.03
CA LEU A 104 -5.31 6.45 0.42
C LEU A 104 -3.93 6.80 1.02
N SER A 105 -3.00 7.35 0.25
CA SER A 105 -1.75 7.90 0.80
C SER A 105 -2.04 9.04 1.77
N ALA A 106 -1.22 9.16 2.82
CA ALA A 106 -1.32 10.24 3.80
C ALA A 106 -1.24 11.62 3.13
N SER A 107 -0.46 11.77 2.05
CA SER A 107 -0.34 13.01 1.28
C SER A 107 -1.70 13.55 0.80
N TYR A 108 -2.56 12.67 0.28
CA TYR A 108 -3.84 13.09 -0.30
C TYR A 108 -4.92 13.24 0.77
N THR A 109 -5.01 12.29 1.72
CA THR A 109 -6.03 12.34 2.79
C THR A 109 -5.82 13.55 3.70
N PHE A 110 -4.60 13.76 4.20
CA PHE A 110 -4.28 14.96 4.99
C PHE A 110 -4.28 16.22 4.12
N GLY A 111 -3.78 16.15 2.89
CA GLY A 111 -3.74 17.31 1.99
C GLY A 111 -5.13 17.87 1.69
N ILE A 112 -6.08 17.02 1.31
CA ILE A 112 -7.48 17.41 1.08
C ILE A 112 -8.12 17.90 2.38
N THR A 113 -7.90 17.20 3.49
CA THR A 113 -8.46 17.60 4.80
C THR A 113 -7.95 18.97 5.22
N TYR A 114 -6.65 19.26 5.05
CA TYR A 114 -6.06 20.55 5.40
C TYR A 114 -6.63 21.70 4.57
N VAL A 115 -6.76 21.50 3.25
CA VAL A 115 -7.38 22.48 2.36
C VAL A 115 -8.83 22.73 2.78
N LEU A 116 -9.58 21.67 3.09
CA LEU A 116 -10.94 21.80 3.60
C LEU A 116 -10.99 22.57 4.92
N LEU A 117 -10.12 22.27 5.90
CA LEU A 117 -10.05 23.00 7.17
C LEU A 117 -9.78 24.50 6.99
N LEU A 118 -9.01 24.87 5.96
CA LEU A 118 -8.73 26.27 5.64
C LEU A 118 -9.96 26.98 5.03
N PHE A 119 -10.73 26.31 4.17
CA PHE A 119 -11.85 26.92 3.45
C PHE A 119 -13.21 26.79 4.15
N LEU A 120 -13.41 25.76 4.98
CA LEU A 120 -14.70 25.50 5.64
C LEU A 120 -15.19 26.67 6.52
N PRO A 121 -14.35 27.32 7.35
CA PRO A 121 -14.81 28.45 8.16
C PRO A 121 -15.48 29.56 7.34
N PHE A 122 -14.92 29.89 6.17
CA PHE A 122 -15.49 30.90 5.26
C PHE A 122 -16.79 30.46 4.59
N LEU A 123 -16.99 29.15 4.41
CA LEU A 123 -18.23 28.59 3.86
C LEU A 123 -19.33 28.52 4.92
N LEU A 124 -18.96 28.19 6.16
CA LEU A 124 -19.87 28.10 7.29
C LEU A 124 -20.43 29.47 7.68
N GLU A 125 -19.63 30.54 7.59
CA GLU A 125 -20.09 31.91 7.84
C GLU A 125 -21.28 32.34 6.95
N LYS A 126 -21.48 31.69 5.79
CA LYS A 126 -22.55 32.01 4.84
C LYS A 126 -23.83 31.19 5.00
N GLN A 127 -23.90 30.32 6.02
CA GLN A 127 -25.06 29.47 6.26
C GLN A 127 -25.42 29.39 7.75
N ASP A 128 -26.70 29.18 8.04
CA ASP A 128 -27.21 29.17 9.41
C ASP A 128 -27.38 27.76 10.02
N PHE A 129 -27.10 26.70 9.25
CA PHE A 129 -27.45 25.32 9.64
C PHE A 129 -26.39 24.60 10.49
N ILE A 130 -25.10 24.92 10.33
CA ILE A 130 -24.00 24.29 11.07
C ILE A 130 -23.29 25.37 11.90
N PRO A 131 -22.93 25.09 13.17
CA PRO A 131 -22.20 26.04 14.00
C PRO A 131 -20.91 26.55 13.34
N ASN A 132 -20.74 27.87 13.32
CA ASN A 132 -19.60 28.53 12.67
C ASN A 132 -18.26 28.32 13.41
N ASP A 133 -18.33 27.96 14.69
CA ASP A 133 -17.17 27.73 15.56
C ASP A 133 -16.58 26.32 15.45
N LEU A 134 -17.24 25.41 14.74
CA LEU A 134 -16.92 23.97 14.73
C LEU A 134 -15.50 23.63 14.23
N PHE A 135 -14.92 24.49 13.40
CA PHE A 135 -13.54 24.38 12.89
C PHE A 135 -12.68 25.63 13.17
N SER A 136 -13.07 26.44 14.15
CA SER A 136 -12.34 27.68 14.51
C SER A 136 -11.02 27.41 15.25
N SER A 137 -10.89 26.26 15.90
CA SER A 137 -9.72 25.86 16.68
C SER A 137 -9.04 24.65 16.04
N VAL A 138 -8.10 24.91 15.14
CA VAL A 138 -7.34 23.90 14.40
C VAL A 138 -5.86 24.18 14.56
N ASP A 139 -5.12 23.21 15.10
CA ASP A 139 -3.66 23.26 15.07
C ASP A 139 -3.12 22.69 13.76
N TYR A 140 -2.79 23.59 12.85
CA TYR A 140 -2.23 23.26 11.54
C TYR A 140 -0.82 22.68 11.64
N SER A 141 0.00 23.15 12.58
CA SER A 141 1.38 22.70 12.73
C SER A 141 1.42 21.26 13.23
N GLY A 142 0.65 20.92 14.27
CA GLY A 142 0.48 19.54 14.74
C GLY A 142 -0.09 18.61 13.66
N PHE A 143 -1.01 19.10 12.82
CA PHE A 143 -1.55 18.34 11.68
C PHE A 143 -0.47 17.99 10.65
N THR A 144 0.42 18.94 10.34
CA THR A 144 1.54 18.75 9.41
C THR A 144 2.62 17.82 10.00
N VAL A 145 2.88 17.89 11.31
CA VAL A 145 3.75 16.93 12.01
C VAL A 145 3.19 15.50 11.88
N LEU A 146 1.89 15.30 12.12
CA LEU A 146 1.26 13.99 12.01
C LEU A 146 1.30 13.46 10.55
N LEU A 147 1.09 14.33 9.56
CA LEU A 147 1.28 13.98 8.15
C LEU A 147 2.70 13.46 7.88
N ALA A 148 3.72 14.14 8.40
CA ALA A 148 5.12 13.74 8.21
C ALA A 148 5.38 12.34 8.82
N MET A 149 4.85 12.08 10.02
CA MET A 149 4.93 10.77 10.68
C MET A 149 4.25 9.66 9.85
N LEU A 150 3.05 9.92 9.33
CA LEU A 150 2.30 8.94 8.57
C LEU A 150 2.90 8.67 7.18
N LEU A 151 3.50 9.68 6.54
CA LEU A 151 4.25 9.48 5.29
C LEU A 151 5.54 8.70 5.51
N PHE A 152 6.22 8.93 6.63
CA PHE A 152 7.33 8.09 7.04
C PHE A 152 6.87 6.63 7.23
N ALA A 153 5.75 6.41 7.92
CA ALA A 153 5.16 5.08 8.08
C ALA A 153 4.78 4.44 6.73
N GLU A 154 4.20 5.20 5.81
CA GLU A 154 3.89 4.73 4.45
C GLU A 154 5.17 4.29 3.70
N SER A 155 6.28 5.02 3.84
CA SER A 155 7.56 4.64 3.26
C SER A 155 8.08 3.30 3.82
N MET A 156 7.90 3.05 5.11
CA MET A 156 8.27 1.78 5.75
C MET A 156 7.38 0.63 5.26
N LEU A 157 6.08 0.86 5.07
CA LEU A 157 5.18 -0.14 4.49
C LEU A 157 5.53 -0.47 3.03
N LEU A 158 5.96 0.54 2.24
CA LEU A 158 6.48 0.33 0.89
C LEU A 158 7.78 -0.49 0.89
N LEU A 159 8.70 -0.24 1.84
CA LEU A 159 9.90 -1.07 2.02
C LEU A 159 9.53 -2.51 2.36
N GLN A 160 8.56 -2.72 3.26
CA GLN A 160 8.11 -4.04 3.66
C GLN A 160 7.40 -4.78 2.51
N ALA A 161 6.71 -4.06 1.63
CA ALA A 161 6.05 -4.64 0.45
C ALA A 161 7.04 -5.33 -0.52
N ARG A 162 8.34 -5.06 -0.42
CA ARG A 162 9.40 -5.78 -1.16
C ARG A 162 9.46 -7.27 -0.83
N LYS A 163 9.07 -7.66 0.38
CA LYS A 163 9.07 -9.05 0.87
C LYS A 163 7.75 -9.77 0.58
N GLY A 164 6.71 -9.04 0.19
CA GLY A 164 5.38 -9.57 -0.03
C GLY A 164 5.09 -9.92 -1.49
N PRO A 165 3.96 -10.57 -1.77
CA PRO A 165 3.53 -10.86 -3.13
C PRO A 165 3.23 -9.56 -3.88
N THR A 166 3.53 -9.58 -5.17
CA THR A 166 3.10 -8.58 -6.15
C THR A 166 2.07 -9.22 -7.07
N TYR A 167 1.12 -8.43 -7.58
CA TYR A 167 -0.02 -9.00 -8.31
C TYR A 167 0.18 -8.87 -9.82
N PRO A 168 0.24 -9.99 -10.55
CA PRO A 168 0.45 -9.97 -11.99
C PRO A 168 -0.83 -9.53 -12.73
N GLU A 169 -0.65 -8.89 -13.87
CA GLU A 169 -1.70 -8.53 -14.82
C GLU A 169 -1.13 -8.63 -16.24
N LEU A 170 -1.96 -8.96 -17.22
CA LEU A 170 -1.58 -9.00 -18.63
C LEU A 170 -2.05 -7.72 -19.34
N THR A 171 -1.14 -7.03 -20.02
CA THR A 171 -1.46 -5.86 -20.85
C THR A 171 -0.96 -6.03 -22.27
N SER A 172 -1.61 -5.37 -23.24
CA SER A 172 -1.10 -5.29 -24.60
C SER A 172 0.18 -4.45 -24.65
N GLY A 173 1.22 -4.97 -25.29
CA GLY A 173 2.44 -4.25 -25.58
C GLY A 173 2.31 -3.34 -26.81
N ASN A 174 3.24 -2.39 -26.96
CA ASN A 174 3.23 -1.43 -28.07
C ASN A 174 3.44 -2.09 -29.44
N ARG A 175 3.93 -3.34 -29.46
CA ARG A 175 4.18 -4.16 -30.66
C ARG A 175 3.10 -5.23 -30.89
N GLY A 176 1.92 -5.08 -30.29
CA GLY A 176 0.79 -6.01 -30.48
C GLY A 176 0.85 -7.32 -29.67
N GLY A 177 2.02 -7.71 -29.14
CA GLY A 177 2.16 -8.87 -28.23
C GLY A 177 1.78 -8.56 -26.78
N TRP A 178 1.42 -9.57 -25.99
CA TRP A 178 1.12 -9.41 -24.57
C TRP A 178 2.38 -9.27 -23.72
N VAL A 179 2.31 -8.39 -22.73
CA VAL A 179 3.37 -8.14 -21.77
C VAL A 179 2.79 -8.25 -20.38
N GLY A 180 3.46 -9.00 -19.52
CA GLY A 180 3.12 -9.07 -18.12
C GLY A 180 3.60 -7.83 -17.38
N GLN A 181 2.77 -7.38 -16.44
CA GLN A 181 3.09 -6.28 -15.53
C GLN A 181 2.65 -6.65 -14.12
N HIS A 182 3.20 -5.98 -13.12
CA HIS A 182 2.89 -6.24 -11.71
C HIS A 182 2.36 -4.98 -11.03
N HIS A 183 1.37 -5.19 -10.18
CA HIS A 183 0.88 -4.21 -9.23
C HIS A 183 1.56 -4.40 -7.87
N ILE A 184 2.27 -3.37 -7.42
CA ILE A 184 2.70 -3.21 -6.04
C ILE A 184 1.55 -2.51 -5.32
N ARG A 185 0.59 -3.30 -4.84
CA ARG A 185 -0.63 -2.83 -4.21
C ARG A 185 -0.73 -3.37 -2.78
N LYS A 186 -0.84 -2.49 -1.80
CA LYS A 186 -1.13 -2.87 -0.41
C LYS A 186 -2.06 -1.83 0.22
N MET A 187 -2.78 -2.30 1.23
CA MET A 187 -3.62 -1.48 2.09
C MET A 187 -3.42 -1.98 3.51
N SER A 188 -3.25 -1.04 4.44
CA SER A 188 -3.05 -1.35 5.84
C SER A 188 -3.77 -0.34 6.73
N ILE A 189 -4.00 -0.74 7.97
CA ILE A 189 -4.58 0.11 9.00
C ILE A 189 -3.49 0.37 10.02
N ILE A 190 -3.17 1.63 10.26
CA ILE A 190 -2.25 2.08 11.30
C ILE A 190 -3.11 2.58 12.48
N PRO A 191 -3.30 1.77 13.54
CA PRO A 191 -3.99 2.22 14.74
C PRO A 191 -3.04 3.07 15.58
N PHE A 192 -3.37 4.34 15.83
CA PHE A 192 -2.58 5.19 16.72
C PHE A 192 -3.45 6.05 17.63
N PHE A 193 -2.93 6.37 18.81
CA PHE A 193 -3.60 7.22 19.79
C PHE A 193 -3.39 8.69 19.48
N ILE A 194 -4.43 9.47 19.75
CA ILE A 194 -4.45 10.93 19.60
C ILE A 194 -5.05 11.55 20.87
N LEU A 195 -4.59 12.74 21.25
CA LEU A 195 -5.18 13.51 22.34
C LEU A 195 -6.35 14.36 21.84
N ILE A 196 -7.45 14.34 22.58
CA ILE A 196 -8.63 15.18 22.33
C ILE A 196 -8.90 16.01 23.60
N PRO A 197 -9.27 17.30 23.48
CA PRO A 197 -9.54 18.19 24.62
C PRO A 197 -10.90 17.87 25.27
N SER A 198 -11.09 16.64 25.72
CA SER A 198 -12.31 16.18 26.41
C SER A 198 -11.99 14.96 27.27
N GLY A 199 -11.61 15.13 28.53
CA GLY A 199 -11.27 13.97 29.35
C GLY A 199 -10.88 14.25 30.79
N SER A 200 -10.03 13.39 31.32
CA SER A 200 -9.63 13.40 32.74
C SER A 200 -8.11 13.43 32.93
N ILE A 201 -7.34 13.46 31.84
CA ILE A 201 -5.87 13.59 31.88
C ILE A 201 -5.54 15.08 32.04
N ALA A 202 -5.03 15.45 33.21
CA ALA A 202 -4.49 16.78 33.43
C ALA A 202 -3.08 16.90 32.80
N PRO A 203 -2.66 18.13 32.42
CA PRO A 203 -1.28 18.41 32.08
C PRO A 203 -0.31 17.91 33.15
N PHE A 204 0.69 17.11 32.77
CA PHE A 204 1.71 16.62 33.71
C PHE A 204 2.92 17.57 33.81
N ALA A 205 3.09 18.47 32.85
CA ALA A 205 4.18 19.43 32.79
C ALA A 205 3.72 20.73 32.10
N ALA A 206 4.37 21.86 32.41
CA ALA A 206 4.01 23.17 31.87
C ALA A 206 4.17 23.27 30.34
N TYR A 207 5.02 22.45 29.73
CA TYR A 207 5.26 22.42 28.28
C TYR A 207 4.37 21.40 27.54
N TRP A 208 3.55 20.63 28.26
CA TRP A 208 2.73 19.57 27.68
C TRP A 208 1.25 19.85 27.91
N PRO A 209 0.40 19.81 26.86
CA PRO A 209 0.72 19.48 25.47
C PRO A 209 1.47 20.62 24.76
N TYR A 210 2.36 20.30 23.81
CA TYR A 210 3.07 21.35 23.05
C TYR A 210 2.17 21.98 21.97
N PHE A 211 1.30 21.16 21.41
CA PHE A 211 0.39 21.49 20.31
C PHE A 211 -1.04 21.48 20.84
N THR A 212 -1.46 22.58 21.47
CA THR A 212 -2.73 22.65 22.20
C THR A 212 -3.85 23.26 21.37
N VAL A 213 -5.02 22.64 21.41
CA VAL A 213 -6.28 23.19 20.89
C VAL A 213 -7.23 23.38 22.08
N GLY A 214 -6.88 24.32 22.97
CA GLY A 214 -7.63 24.60 24.19
C GLY A 214 -7.79 23.40 25.16
N GLY A 215 -8.58 23.62 26.21
CA GLY A 215 -8.94 22.59 27.20
C GLY A 215 -7.92 22.42 28.33
N GLU A 216 -8.43 22.15 29.53
CA GLU A 216 -7.62 21.86 30.74
C GLU A 216 -7.46 20.36 31.01
N SER A 217 -8.16 19.53 30.24
CA SER A 217 -8.17 18.07 30.39
C SER A 217 -8.26 17.35 29.04
N TYR A 218 -7.59 16.20 28.96
CA TYR A 218 -7.44 15.44 27.72
C TYR A 218 -7.93 13.99 27.87
N SER A 219 -8.34 13.40 26.74
CA SER A 219 -8.66 11.97 26.60
C SER A 219 -7.87 11.40 25.43
N LEU A 220 -7.68 10.08 25.45
CA LEU A 220 -7.06 9.34 24.38
C LEU A 220 -8.13 8.76 23.44
N LEU A 221 -7.96 8.99 22.14
CA LEU A 221 -8.74 8.34 21.09
C LEU A 221 -7.83 7.49 20.22
N LEU A 222 -8.18 6.22 20.04
CA LEU A 222 -7.50 5.33 19.10
C LEU A 222 -8.13 5.47 17.71
N VAL A 223 -7.34 5.94 16.73
CA VAL A 223 -7.79 6.17 15.36
C VAL A 223 -7.21 5.10 14.42
N PRO A 224 -8.04 4.33 13.69
CA PRO A 224 -7.59 3.36 12.70
C PRO A 224 -7.35 4.05 11.36
N PHE A 225 -6.17 4.66 11.18
CA PHE A 225 -5.87 5.36 9.94
C PHE A 225 -5.61 4.37 8.80
N ILE A 226 -6.35 4.54 7.70
CA ILE A 226 -6.22 3.71 6.50
C ILE A 226 -5.14 4.31 5.61
N VAL A 227 -4.11 3.51 5.31
CA VAL A 227 -3.07 3.86 4.35
C VAL A 227 -3.04 2.84 3.22
N GLY A 228 -2.89 3.32 1.99
CA GLY A 228 -2.81 2.46 0.82
C GLY A 228 -1.90 3.02 -0.25
N PHE A 229 -1.37 2.12 -1.08
CA PHE A 229 -0.63 2.46 -2.27
C PHE A 229 -0.90 1.45 -3.37
N ASN A 230 -0.82 1.91 -4.62
CA ASN A 230 -0.89 1.07 -5.81
C ASN A 230 0.03 1.66 -6.87
N HIS A 231 1.10 0.94 -7.17
CA HIS A 231 2.03 1.30 -8.24
C HIS A 231 2.11 0.19 -9.26
N LEU A 232 1.96 0.56 -10.53
CA LEU A 232 2.14 -0.33 -11.65
C LEU A 232 3.63 -0.38 -12.03
N VAL A 233 4.14 -1.58 -12.29
CA VAL A 233 5.51 -1.83 -12.73
C VAL A 233 5.49 -2.81 -13.89
N ARG A 234 5.96 -2.35 -15.04
CA ARG A 234 6.04 -3.09 -16.30
C ARG A 234 7.49 -3.25 -16.76
N GLY A 235 8.30 -2.21 -16.63
CA GLY A 235 9.63 -2.11 -17.22
C GLY A 235 10.78 -2.49 -16.28
N SER A 236 10.49 -2.85 -15.03
CA SER A 236 11.50 -3.16 -14.03
C SER A 236 11.07 -4.27 -13.08
N ASP A 237 12.03 -4.84 -12.33
CA ASP A 237 11.73 -5.79 -11.26
C ASP A 237 10.87 -5.11 -10.17
N PRO A 238 9.67 -5.64 -9.87
CA PRO A 238 8.75 -5.04 -8.89
C PRO A 238 9.40 -4.84 -7.52
N VAL A 239 10.30 -5.74 -7.09
CA VAL A 239 10.98 -5.64 -5.79
C VAL A 239 11.93 -4.45 -5.74
N ARG A 240 12.66 -4.19 -6.84
CA ARG A 240 13.55 -3.02 -6.97
C ARG A 240 12.76 -1.73 -7.09
N ALA A 241 11.66 -1.74 -7.84
CA ALA A 241 10.77 -0.60 -7.99
C ALA A 241 10.13 -0.19 -6.65
N ALA A 242 9.65 -1.16 -5.85
CA ALA A 242 9.14 -0.92 -4.50
C ALA A 242 10.17 -0.22 -3.61
N GLY A 243 11.42 -0.70 -3.60
CA GLY A 243 12.50 -0.08 -2.82
C GLY A 243 12.81 1.36 -3.25
N LYS A 244 12.82 1.63 -4.56
CA LYS A 244 13.03 2.99 -5.08
C LYS A 244 11.89 3.93 -4.66
N LEU A 245 10.64 3.49 -4.81
CA LEU A 245 9.45 4.25 -4.40
C LEU A 245 9.44 4.53 -2.90
N ALA A 246 9.85 3.54 -2.10
CA ALA A 246 9.95 3.69 -0.66
C ALA A 246 11.01 4.73 -0.26
N ASN A 247 12.21 4.68 -0.84
CA ASN A 247 13.27 5.65 -0.57
C ASN A 247 12.88 7.07 -1.01
N THR A 248 12.21 7.22 -2.16
CA THR A 248 11.73 8.54 -2.61
C THR A 248 10.61 9.08 -1.72
N THR A 249 9.74 8.20 -1.21
CA THR A 249 8.68 8.58 -0.26
C THR A 249 9.26 8.95 1.09
N LEU A 250 10.31 8.26 1.53
CA LEU A 250 11.06 8.58 2.74
C LEU A 250 11.74 9.95 2.62
N ALA A 251 12.41 10.23 1.50
CA ALA A 251 12.98 11.55 1.24
C ALA A 251 11.92 12.66 1.29
N LEU A 252 10.75 12.43 0.69
CA LEU A 252 9.61 13.36 0.79
C LEU A 252 9.15 13.56 2.23
N SER A 253 9.05 12.48 3.03
CA SER A 253 8.67 12.59 4.44
C SER A 253 9.65 13.42 5.27
N ILE A 254 10.96 13.34 4.97
CA ILE A 254 11.99 14.16 5.64
C ILE A 254 11.82 15.64 5.29
N VAL A 255 11.54 15.97 4.02
CA VAL A 255 11.27 17.36 3.61
C VAL A 255 10.07 17.92 4.37
N ILE A 256 8.99 17.14 4.49
CA ILE A 256 7.78 17.59 5.20
C ILE A 256 8.05 17.70 6.70
N TRP A 257 8.85 16.82 7.29
CA TRP A 257 9.30 16.94 8.67
C TRP A 257 10.04 18.26 8.92
N ILE A 258 10.94 18.66 8.01
CA ILE A 258 11.65 19.94 8.10
C ILE A 258 10.64 21.10 8.05
N CYS A 259 9.68 21.07 7.12
CA CYS A 259 8.63 22.08 7.06
C CYS A 259 7.77 22.10 8.34
N ALA A 260 7.46 20.94 8.90
CA ALA A 260 6.69 20.80 10.14
C ALA A 260 7.44 21.41 11.34
N PHE A 261 8.74 21.16 11.47
CA PHE A 261 9.56 21.78 12.52
C PHE A 261 9.65 23.30 12.36
N ILE A 262 9.83 23.80 11.14
CA ILE A 262 9.86 25.25 10.87
C ILE A 262 8.48 25.88 11.15
N SER A 263 7.40 25.13 10.94
CA SER A 263 6.03 25.62 11.16
C SER A 263 5.70 25.97 12.60
N ILE A 264 6.48 25.47 13.57
CA ILE A 264 6.38 25.83 14.98
C ILE A 264 6.65 27.32 15.19
N TYR A 265 7.65 27.87 14.51
CA TYR A 265 8.00 29.29 14.58
C TYR A 265 7.25 30.12 13.52
N TYR A 266 6.95 29.49 12.38
CA TYR A 266 6.43 30.14 11.20
C TYR A 266 5.21 29.38 10.63
N PRO A 267 3.98 29.67 11.11
CA PRO A 267 2.79 28.83 10.81
C PRO A 267 2.51 28.58 9.33
N TRP A 268 2.81 29.55 8.45
CA TRP A 268 2.69 29.41 6.99
C TRP A 268 3.49 28.23 6.39
N PHE A 269 4.56 27.77 7.05
CA PHE A 269 5.30 26.58 6.61
C PHE A 269 4.49 25.28 6.74
N SER A 270 3.45 25.25 7.58
CA SER A 270 2.50 24.13 7.62
C SER A 270 1.81 23.95 6.25
N ALA A 271 1.30 25.04 5.67
CA ALA A 271 0.69 25.01 4.35
C ALA A 271 1.71 24.65 3.25
N VAL A 272 2.94 25.16 3.34
CA VAL A 272 4.03 24.79 2.42
C VAL A 272 4.34 23.30 2.50
N GLY A 273 4.39 22.73 3.71
CA GLY A 273 4.60 21.30 3.93
C GLY A 273 3.50 20.45 3.28
N ILE A 274 2.24 20.86 3.42
CA ILE A 274 1.09 20.19 2.81
C ILE A 274 1.13 20.24 1.28
N ILE A 275 1.38 21.43 0.70
CA ILE A 275 1.50 21.59 -0.76
C ILE A 275 2.65 20.73 -1.28
N SER A 276 3.79 20.75 -0.59
CA SER A 276 4.96 19.93 -0.91
C SER A 276 4.65 18.44 -0.84
N ALA A 277 3.83 18.00 0.12
CA ALA A 277 3.39 16.61 0.24
C ALA A 277 2.54 16.15 -0.94
N ILE A 278 1.59 16.98 -1.40
CA ILE A 278 0.71 16.66 -2.54
C ILE A 278 1.52 16.69 -3.84
N VAL A 279 2.23 17.79 -4.10
CA VAL A 279 3.01 17.99 -5.33
C VAL A 279 4.15 16.97 -5.41
N GLY A 280 4.87 16.76 -4.31
CA GLY A 280 5.94 15.77 -4.23
C GLY A 280 5.45 14.35 -4.48
N ARG A 281 4.29 13.97 -3.92
CA ARG A 281 3.67 12.66 -4.15
C ARG A 281 3.31 12.46 -5.63
N GLU A 282 2.69 13.46 -6.24
CA GLU A 282 2.32 13.40 -7.65
C GLU A 282 3.56 13.36 -8.56
N PHE A 283 4.60 14.13 -8.23
CA PHE A 283 5.87 14.10 -8.94
C PHE A 283 6.55 12.72 -8.87
N ILE A 284 6.56 12.06 -7.70
CA ILE A 284 7.09 10.70 -7.54
C ILE A 284 6.30 9.72 -8.43
N ASN A 285 4.97 9.78 -8.41
CA ASN A 285 4.10 8.92 -9.21
C ASN A 285 4.33 9.13 -10.72
N TYR A 286 4.37 10.39 -11.15
CA TYR A 286 4.63 10.77 -12.54
C TYR A 286 6.00 10.31 -13.01
N ARG A 287 7.06 10.57 -12.22
CA ARG A 287 8.43 10.17 -12.55
C ARG A 287 8.57 8.66 -12.63
N HIS A 288 7.97 7.91 -11.70
CA HIS A 288 7.96 6.44 -11.73
C HIS A 288 7.28 5.93 -13.01
N ARG A 289 6.08 6.42 -13.31
CA ARG A 289 5.32 6.03 -14.51
C ARG A 289 6.08 6.34 -15.80
N SER A 290 6.64 7.56 -15.91
CA SER A 290 7.37 7.99 -17.11
C SER A 290 8.64 7.16 -17.33
N MET A 291 9.44 6.95 -16.28
CA MET A 291 10.66 6.13 -16.38
C MET A 291 10.38 4.66 -16.68
N ASP A 292 9.30 4.10 -16.14
CA ASP A 292 8.98 2.68 -16.33
C ASP A 292 8.37 2.40 -17.71
N GLN A 293 7.61 3.36 -18.28
CA GLN A 293 7.06 3.26 -19.64
C GLN A 293 8.13 3.33 -20.74
N GLN A 294 9.27 3.98 -20.48
CA GLN A 294 10.38 4.07 -21.44
C GLN A 294 11.17 2.76 -21.57
N LYS A 295 11.02 1.83 -20.61
CA LYS A 295 11.75 0.56 -20.62
C LYS A 295 10.98 -0.50 -21.40
N THR A 296 11.71 -1.46 -21.96
CA THR A 296 11.11 -2.68 -22.50
C THR A 296 10.46 -3.48 -21.38
N GLY A 297 9.42 -4.26 -21.72
CA GLY A 297 8.67 -5.02 -20.73
C GLY A 297 9.57 -6.01 -19.99
N PHE A 298 9.68 -5.88 -18.67
CA PHE A 298 10.56 -6.74 -17.87
C PHE A 298 10.16 -8.20 -17.99
N PHE A 299 8.85 -8.49 -18.02
CA PHE A 299 8.28 -9.84 -18.17
C PHE A 299 8.04 -10.26 -19.63
N GLN A 300 8.60 -9.53 -20.61
CA GLN A 300 8.48 -9.93 -22.01
C GLN A 300 9.26 -11.22 -22.28
N THR A 301 8.68 -12.10 -23.09
CA THR A 301 9.33 -13.31 -23.61
C THR A 301 10.62 -12.93 -24.32
N SER A 302 11.69 -13.69 -24.07
CA SER A 302 13.01 -13.46 -24.64
C SER A 302 13.43 -14.67 -25.45
N ASP A 303 14.31 -14.47 -26.43
CA ASP A 303 14.93 -15.56 -27.21
C ASP A 303 15.76 -16.52 -26.33
N LYS A 304 16.01 -16.18 -25.07
CA LYS A 304 16.70 -17.04 -24.10
C LYS A 304 15.80 -18.08 -23.44
N GLY A 305 14.47 -17.90 -23.47
CA GLY A 305 13.52 -18.81 -22.84
C GLY A 305 12.24 -18.12 -22.34
N LEU A 306 11.46 -18.85 -21.55
CA LEU A 306 10.19 -18.37 -21.01
C LEU A 306 10.38 -17.68 -19.66
N LYS A 307 9.98 -16.41 -19.59
CA LYS A 307 10.09 -15.63 -18.35
C LYS A 307 8.89 -15.87 -17.45
N VAL A 308 9.16 -16.21 -16.19
CA VAL A 308 8.15 -16.44 -15.15
C VAL A 308 7.50 -15.12 -14.77
N LEU A 309 6.19 -15.01 -15.01
CA LEU A 309 5.38 -13.88 -14.61
C LEU A 309 4.96 -14.01 -13.15
N ALA A 310 4.41 -15.17 -12.77
CA ALA A 310 3.97 -15.42 -11.41
C ALA A 310 4.06 -16.91 -11.08
N VAL A 311 4.09 -17.20 -9.78
CA VAL A 311 4.05 -18.56 -9.25
C VAL A 311 2.84 -18.67 -8.34
N LEU A 312 2.08 -19.75 -8.49
CA LEU A 312 0.90 -20.02 -7.69
C LEU A 312 1.32 -20.42 -6.26
N PRO A 313 0.84 -19.75 -5.20
CA PRO A 313 1.20 -20.11 -3.83
C PRO A 313 0.82 -21.57 -3.50
N GLY A 314 1.72 -22.30 -2.85
CA GLY A 314 1.54 -23.71 -2.49
C GLY A 314 1.75 -24.72 -3.63
N SER A 315 2.04 -24.26 -4.85
CA SER A 315 2.35 -25.12 -6.00
C SER A 315 3.75 -25.74 -5.93
N PRO A 316 4.06 -26.76 -6.76
CA PRO A 316 5.41 -27.31 -6.85
C PRO A 316 6.49 -26.25 -7.13
N ALA A 317 6.22 -25.27 -7.99
CA ALA A 317 7.15 -24.17 -8.27
C ALA A 317 7.40 -23.26 -7.06
N ASP A 318 6.39 -23.04 -6.21
CA ASP A 318 6.53 -22.27 -4.97
C ASP A 318 7.44 -23.02 -3.97
N ARG A 319 7.27 -24.35 -3.86
CA ARG A 319 8.11 -25.23 -3.02
C ARG A 319 9.56 -25.28 -3.49
N LEU A 320 9.80 -25.12 -4.79
CA LEU A 320 11.14 -25.03 -5.39
C LEU A 320 11.72 -23.60 -5.33
N GLU A 321 11.03 -22.65 -4.70
CA GLU A 321 11.44 -21.25 -4.58
C GLU A 321 11.74 -20.61 -5.95
N ILE A 322 10.91 -20.92 -6.94
CA ILE A 322 10.94 -20.20 -8.23
C ILE A 322 10.28 -18.84 -8.00
N VAL A 323 10.91 -17.78 -8.51
CA VAL A 323 10.46 -16.41 -8.27
C VAL A 323 10.13 -15.70 -9.57
N ALA A 324 9.09 -14.86 -9.54
CA ALA A 324 8.74 -13.99 -10.66
C ALA A 324 9.96 -13.18 -11.15
N GLY A 325 10.22 -13.24 -12.45
CA GLY A 325 11.35 -12.60 -13.13
C GLY A 325 12.47 -13.56 -13.54
N GLU A 326 12.52 -14.78 -13.00
CA GLU A 326 13.42 -15.83 -13.48
C GLU A 326 13.01 -16.30 -14.89
N THR A 327 13.95 -16.86 -15.66
CA THR A 327 13.71 -17.32 -17.04
C THR A 327 14.03 -18.81 -17.16
N ILE A 328 13.03 -19.61 -17.56
CA ILE A 328 13.21 -21.04 -17.84
C ILE A 328 13.81 -21.20 -19.22
N THR A 329 14.99 -21.81 -19.28
CA THR A 329 15.74 -22.02 -20.52
C THR A 329 15.61 -23.45 -21.02
N LYS A 330 15.62 -24.44 -20.11
CA LYS A 330 15.44 -25.85 -20.43
C LYS A 330 14.59 -26.61 -19.41
N VAL A 331 13.93 -27.66 -19.87
CA VAL A 331 13.26 -28.69 -19.08
C VAL A 331 13.79 -30.03 -19.57
N ASN A 332 14.31 -30.86 -18.66
CA ASN A 332 14.86 -32.18 -18.96
C ASN A 332 15.95 -32.18 -20.06
N GLY A 333 16.69 -31.08 -20.19
CA GLY A 333 17.72 -30.89 -21.22
C GLY A 333 17.21 -30.33 -22.55
N ASN A 334 15.89 -30.27 -22.76
CA ASN A 334 15.27 -29.70 -23.95
C ASN A 334 15.12 -28.19 -23.81
N LYS A 335 15.59 -27.42 -24.82
CA LYS A 335 15.45 -25.96 -24.84
C LYS A 335 14.02 -25.55 -25.12
N ILE A 336 13.53 -24.55 -24.40
CA ILE A 336 12.13 -24.14 -24.47
C ILE A 336 12.02 -22.69 -24.91
N TYR A 337 11.18 -22.49 -25.93
CA TYR A 337 10.87 -21.18 -26.49
C TYR A 337 9.37 -20.86 -26.50
N SER A 338 8.52 -21.86 -26.23
CA SER A 338 7.06 -21.72 -26.24
C SER A 338 6.42 -22.42 -25.05
N LEU A 339 5.25 -21.93 -24.63
CA LEU A 339 4.48 -22.52 -23.53
C LEU A 339 4.06 -23.97 -23.83
N THR A 340 3.79 -24.30 -25.09
CA THR A 340 3.49 -25.68 -25.51
C THR A 340 4.70 -26.59 -25.31
N ALA A 341 5.89 -26.17 -25.79
CA ALA A 341 7.12 -26.95 -25.62
C ALA A 341 7.51 -27.13 -24.15
N PHE A 342 7.18 -26.16 -23.28
CA PHE A 342 7.38 -26.29 -21.84
C PHE A 342 6.58 -27.46 -21.25
N TYR A 343 5.29 -27.53 -21.55
CA TYR A 343 4.42 -28.56 -21.01
C TYR A 343 4.65 -29.94 -21.65
N GLU A 344 4.95 -29.99 -22.95
CA GLU A 344 5.35 -31.23 -23.63
C GLU A 344 6.62 -31.82 -22.99
N ALA A 345 7.67 -31.01 -22.83
CA ALA A 345 8.92 -31.46 -22.21
C ALA A 345 8.77 -31.86 -20.74
N LEU A 346 7.79 -31.28 -20.03
CA LEU A 346 7.47 -31.65 -18.65
C LEU A 346 6.75 -33.01 -18.58
N GLN A 347 5.88 -33.31 -19.55
CA GLN A 347 5.13 -34.56 -19.59
C GLN A 347 5.98 -35.76 -20.02
N GLU A 348 7.04 -35.55 -20.82
CA GLU A 348 7.94 -36.61 -21.29
C GLU A 348 8.63 -37.40 -20.16
N SER A 349 8.93 -36.76 -19.03
CA SER A 349 9.72 -37.34 -17.95
C SER A 349 8.88 -37.98 -16.82
N GLY A 350 7.55 -38.05 -17.01
CA GLY A 350 6.63 -38.63 -16.04
C GLY A 350 6.58 -37.83 -14.73
N ALA A 351 6.95 -38.46 -13.61
CA ALA A 351 6.85 -37.84 -12.29
C ALA A 351 8.05 -36.96 -11.93
N TYR A 352 9.22 -37.09 -12.57
CA TYR A 352 10.42 -36.32 -12.22
C TYR A 352 10.74 -35.29 -13.29
N PHE A 353 11.22 -34.10 -12.91
CA PHE A 353 11.64 -33.09 -13.87
C PHE A 353 12.89 -32.34 -13.40
N LYS A 354 13.68 -31.87 -14.37
CA LYS A 354 14.85 -31.01 -14.16
C LYS A 354 14.67 -29.70 -14.91
N LEU A 355 14.74 -28.57 -14.20
CA LEU A 355 14.64 -27.22 -14.76
C LEU A 355 16.02 -26.56 -14.81
N GLU A 356 16.34 -25.93 -15.93
CA GLU A 356 17.45 -24.99 -16.06
C GLU A 356 16.89 -23.56 -16.16
N LEU A 357 17.19 -22.75 -15.17
CA LEU A 357 16.66 -21.40 -15.00
C LEU A 357 17.81 -20.38 -15.04
N LEU A 358 17.49 -19.16 -15.44
CA LEU A 358 18.30 -17.98 -15.23
C LEU A 358 17.69 -17.14 -14.12
N ASP A 359 18.48 -16.80 -13.10
CA ASP A 359 18.17 -15.77 -12.10
C ASP A 359 17.85 -14.43 -12.81
N LYS A 360 17.19 -13.52 -12.10
CA LYS A 360 17.15 -12.07 -12.38
C LYS A 360 18.53 -11.45 -12.68
N ALA A 361 19.63 -12.00 -12.17
CA ALA A 361 21.02 -11.63 -12.47
C ALA A 361 21.57 -12.27 -13.77
N GLY A 362 20.89 -13.27 -14.32
CA GLY A 362 21.34 -14.03 -15.50
C GLY A 362 22.27 -15.20 -15.18
N GLU A 363 22.36 -15.59 -13.90
CA GLU A 363 23.14 -16.76 -13.47
C GLU A 363 22.31 -18.04 -13.58
N ASN A 364 22.96 -19.15 -13.94
CA ASN A 364 22.29 -20.44 -14.11
C ASN A 364 21.92 -21.04 -12.74
N ARG A 365 20.66 -21.44 -12.59
CA ARG A 365 20.14 -22.17 -11.44
C ARG A 365 19.49 -23.46 -11.93
N PHE A 366 19.87 -24.58 -11.32
CA PHE A 366 19.34 -25.90 -11.64
C PHE A 366 18.40 -26.34 -10.53
N LEU A 367 17.15 -26.64 -10.88
CA LEU A 367 16.17 -27.16 -9.94
C LEU A 367 15.72 -28.54 -10.41
N GLN A 368 15.41 -29.40 -9.45
CA GLN A 368 14.88 -30.72 -9.72
C GLN A 368 13.78 -31.03 -8.72
N GLY A 369 12.73 -31.69 -9.18
CA GLY A 369 11.57 -31.99 -8.37
C GLY A 369 10.76 -33.13 -8.94
N ALA A 370 9.78 -33.57 -8.16
CA ALA A 370 8.79 -34.54 -8.59
C ALA A 370 7.38 -33.93 -8.53
N LEU A 371 6.53 -34.29 -9.48
CA LEU A 371 5.09 -34.06 -9.47
C LEU A 371 4.45 -35.18 -8.63
N TYR A 372 3.69 -34.80 -7.60
CA TYR A 372 2.98 -35.75 -6.75
C TYR A 372 1.53 -35.93 -7.20
N GLU A 373 0.94 -37.08 -6.87
CA GLU A 373 -0.46 -37.38 -7.13
C GLU A 373 -1.36 -36.41 -6.34
N GLY A 374 -2.09 -35.53 -7.04
CA GLY A 374 -2.88 -34.43 -6.45
C GLY A 374 -2.26 -33.04 -6.57
N ASP A 375 -1.00 -32.91 -7.02
CA ASP A 375 -0.49 -31.62 -7.51
C ASP A 375 -1.28 -31.19 -8.76
N HIS A 376 -1.37 -29.87 -8.99
CA HIS A 376 -1.89 -29.39 -10.28
C HIS A 376 -1.08 -30.04 -11.41
N HIS A 377 -1.76 -30.45 -12.50
CA HIS A 377 -1.10 -30.96 -13.71
C HIS A 377 -0.09 -29.96 -14.31
N GLU A 378 -0.14 -28.71 -13.85
CA GLU A 378 0.82 -27.66 -14.13
C GLU A 378 1.69 -27.39 -12.89
N LEU A 379 2.99 -27.10 -13.10
CA LEU A 379 3.94 -26.73 -12.03
C LEU A 379 3.52 -25.51 -11.18
N GLY A 380 2.43 -24.82 -11.56
CA GLY A 380 1.98 -23.57 -10.96
C GLY A 380 2.73 -22.35 -11.45
N ILE A 381 3.41 -22.45 -12.58
CA ILE A 381 4.16 -21.35 -13.20
C ILE A 381 3.28 -20.66 -14.23
N ILE A 382 3.15 -19.35 -14.10
CA ILE A 382 2.40 -18.52 -15.03
C ILE A 382 3.40 -17.74 -15.87
N PHE A 383 3.25 -17.83 -17.18
CA PHE A 383 4.06 -17.11 -18.17
C PHE A 383 3.28 -15.97 -18.80
N THR A 384 3.97 -15.13 -19.57
CA THR A 384 3.33 -14.13 -20.42
C THR A 384 2.76 -14.79 -21.67
N SER A 385 1.43 -14.90 -21.72
CA SER A 385 0.68 -15.46 -22.86
C SER A 385 -0.56 -14.63 -23.20
N ASN A 386 -1.30 -15.05 -24.22
CA ASN A 386 -2.64 -14.51 -24.47
C ASN A 386 -3.56 -14.72 -23.26
N PRO A 387 -4.40 -13.74 -22.88
CA PRO A 387 -5.36 -13.87 -21.80
C PRO A 387 -6.34 -15.02 -22.02
N HIS A 388 -6.68 -15.73 -20.95
CA HIS A 388 -7.59 -16.89 -20.99
C HIS A 388 -8.91 -16.59 -21.70
N ARG A 389 -9.56 -15.47 -21.38
CA ARG A 389 -10.86 -15.10 -21.98
C ARG A 389 -10.81 -14.90 -23.50
N LYS A 390 -9.64 -14.58 -24.08
CA LYS A 390 -9.50 -14.48 -25.54
C LYS A 390 -9.34 -15.86 -26.17
N LYS A 391 -8.65 -16.80 -25.52
CA LYS A 391 -8.58 -18.19 -25.98
C LYS A 391 -9.98 -18.80 -26.11
N GLU A 392 -10.85 -18.60 -25.12
CA GLU A 392 -12.25 -19.08 -25.21
C GLU A 392 -13.02 -18.52 -26.41
N LYS A 393 -12.73 -17.28 -26.84
CA LYS A 393 -13.38 -16.65 -27.99
C LYS A 393 -12.79 -17.02 -29.35
N GLU A 394 -11.57 -17.56 -29.38
CA GLU A 394 -10.93 -18.06 -30.60
C GLU A 394 -11.26 -19.54 -30.85
N ILE A 395 -11.76 -20.24 -29.82
CA ILE A 395 -12.16 -21.66 -29.85
C ILE A 395 -13.67 -21.82 -30.17
N VAL A 396 -14.47 -20.75 -30.04
CA VAL A 396 -15.90 -20.67 -30.41
C VAL A 396 -16.03 -19.91 -31.73
#